data_AF-A0A956TA02-F1
#
_entry.id   AF-A0A956TA02-F1
#
_cell.length_a   1.000
_cell.length_b   1.000
_cell.length_c   1.000
_cell.angle_alpha   90.00
_cell.angle_beta   90.00
_cell.angle_gamma   90.00
#
_symmetry.space_group_name_H-M   'P 1'
#
loop_
_entity.id
_entity.type
_entity.pdbx_description
1 polymer ?
#
loop_
_entity_poly.entity_id
_entity_poly.type
_entity_poly.pdbx_seq_one_letter_code
_entity_poly.pdbx_strand_id
1 'polypeptide(L)'
;MPACPTVQPLDRVFAVLDTLQADRDHLDRNWSIGEQAGRLLYLLTQISGAKNVLEVGTSIGYSGLWLAAGLLQTNGRLHTLDASAQRQ
;
A
#
# COMPACT_ATOMS: atom_id res chain seq x y z
N MET A 1 -0.73 -34.64 8.06
CA MET A 1 -1.20 -33.38 8.67
C MET A 1 -1.61 -32.46 7.54
N PRO A 2 -2.82 -31.89 7.51
CA PRO A 2 -3.16 -30.89 6.49
C PRO A 2 -2.36 -29.61 6.77
N ALA A 3 -1.78 -29.03 5.72
CA ALA A 3 -1.00 -27.80 5.81
C ALA A 3 -1.90 -26.65 6.31
N CYS A 4 -1.40 -25.88 7.28
CA CYS A 4 -1.99 -24.61 7.69
C CYS A 4 -2.12 -23.70 6.45
N PRO A 5 -3.29 -23.10 6.16
CA PRO A 5 -3.43 -22.22 5.00
C PRO A 5 -2.48 -21.03 5.18
N THR A 6 -1.39 -21.03 4.42
CA THR A 6 -0.43 -19.94 4.43
C THR A 6 -1.06 -18.81 3.63
N VAL A 7 -1.77 -17.91 4.31
CA VAL A 7 -2.33 -16.70 3.67
C VAL A 7 -1.18 -15.97 2.96
N GLN A 8 -1.29 -15.76 1.65
CA GLN A 8 -0.19 -15.15 0.90
C GLN A 8 -0.01 -13.70 1.37
N PRO A 9 1.23 -13.15 1.35
CA PRO A 9 1.48 -11.78 1.81
C PRO A 9 0.59 -10.74 1.12
N LEU A 10 0.25 -10.97 -0.16
CA LEU A 10 -0.57 -10.08 -0.96
C LEU A 10 -2.04 -10.07 -0.51
N ASP A 11 -2.59 -11.23 -0.12
CA ASP A 11 -3.97 -11.34 0.37
C ASP A 11 -4.17 -10.49 1.64
N ARG A 12 -3.16 -10.46 2.51
CA ARG A 12 -3.19 -9.64 3.73
C ARG A 12 -3.17 -8.15 3.40
N VAL A 13 -2.35 -7.73 2.43
CA VAL A 13 -2.27 -6.33 2.02
C VAL A 13 -3.61 -5.87 1.43
N PHE A 14 -4.23 -6.69 0.56
CA PHE A 14 -5.55 -6.35 0.01
C PHE A 14 -6.65 -6.30 1.06
N ALA A 15 -6.66 -7.22 2.05
CA ALA A 15 -7.61 -7.14 3.15
C ALA A 15 -7.49 -5.84 3.96
N VAL A 16 -6.26 -5.35 4.19
CA VAL A 16 -6.03 -4.05 4.84
C VAL A 16 -6.49 -2.90 3.96
N LEU A 17 -6.21 -2.96 2.65
CA LEU A 17 -6.66 -1.94 1.69
C LEU A 17 -8.19 -1.84 1.64
N ASP A 18 -8.90 -2.96 1.68
CA ASP A 18 -10.37 -2.99 1.72
C ASP A 18 -10.90 -2.32 3.00
N THR A 19 -10.23 -2.57 4.14
CA THR A 19 -10.59 -1.95 5.43
C THR A 19 -10.39 -0.44 5.37
N LEU A 20 -9.23 0.02 4.88
CA LEU A 20 -8.93 1.45 4.74
C LEU A 20 -9.83 2.15 3.73
N GLN A 21 -10.29 1.43 2.70
CA GLN A 21 -11.22 1.95 1.71
C GLN A 21 -12.61 2.15 2.30
N ALA A 22 -13.09 1.23 3.14
CA ALA A 22 -14.36 1.39 3.86
C ALA A 22 -14.31 2.58 4.83
N ASP A 23 -13.22 2.75 5.58
CA ASP A 23 -13.06 3.88 6.51
C ASP A 23 -12.93 5.22 5.78
N ARG A 24 -12.32 5.21 4.58
CA ARG A 24 -12.14 6.40 3.74
C ARG A 24 -13.46 7.08 3.38
N ASP A 25 -14.54 6.33 3.20
CA ASP A 25 -15.87 6.88 2.89
C ASP A 25 -16.49 7.62 4.09
N HIS A 26 -15.90 7.50 5.28
CA HIS A 26 -16.35 8.11 6.53
C HIS A 26 -15.44 9.21 7.08
N LEU A 27 -14.30 9.51 6.42
CA LEU A 27 -13.33 10.51 6.89
C LEU A 27 -13.49 11.85 6.15
N ASP A 28 -14.02 12.86 6.84
CA ASP A 28 -14.26 14.24 6.35
C ASP A 28 -13.01 14.97 5.81
N ARG A 29 -11.80 14.44 6.01
CA ARG A 29 -10.53 15.01 5.53
C ARG A 29 -9.64 13.98 4.87
N ASN A 30 -10.20 13.18 3.97
CA ASN A 30 -9.40 12.21 3.24
C ASN A 30 -8.73 12.82 2.01
N TRP A 31 -7.40 12.98 2.06
CA TRP A 31 -6.57 13.37 0.92
C TRP A 31 -5.97 12.17 0.18
N SER A 32 -6.40 10.94 0.52
CA SER A 32 -5.89 9.72 -0.10
C SER A 32 -6.36 9.57 -1.54
N ILE A 33 -5.49 9.00 -2.36
CA ILE A 33 -5.81 8.60 -3.72
C ILE A 33 -7.02 7.63 -3.76
N GLY A 34 -7.69 7.55 -4.90
CA GLY A 34 -8.72 6.53 -5.14
C GLY A 34 -8.10 5.15 -5.44
N GLU A 35 -8.91 4.10 -5.28
CA GLU A 35 -8.49 2.70 -5.53
C GLU A 35 -7.87 2.50 -6.92
N GLN A 36 -8.44 3.12 -7.95
CA GLN A 36 -7.94 3.02 -9.33
C GLN A 36 -6.51 3.54 -9.46
N ALA A 37 -6.20 4.66 -8.79
CA ALA A 37 -4.84 5.19 -8.75
C ALA A 37 -3.91 4.29 -7.93
N GLY A 38 -4.39 3.68 -6.84
CA GLY A 38 -3.64 2.69 -6.08
C GLY A 38 -3.26 1.46 -6.92
N ARG A 39 -4.24 0.88 -7.64
CA ARG A 39 -4.00 -0.22 -8.58
C ARG A 39 -2.99 0.15 -9.66
N LEU A 40 -3.05 1.38 -10.17
CA LEU A 40 -2.05 1.88 -11.12
C LEU A 40 -0.65 1.92 -10.49
N LEU A 41 -0.50 2.43 -9.26
CA LEU A 41 0.79 2.45 -8.56
C LEU A 41 1.35 1.03 -8.34
N TYR A 42 0.50 0.07 -7.99
CA TYR A 42 0.89 -1.34 -7.86
C TYR A 42 1.45 -1.88 -9.19
N LEU A 43 0.72 -1.69 -10.29
CA LEU A 43 1.16 -2.13 -11.62
C LEU A 43 2.44 -1.43 -12.07
N LEU A 44 2.55 -0.11 -11.89
CA LEU A 44 3.75 0.66 -12.23
C LEU A 44 4.97 0.18 -11.44
N THR A 45 4.80 -0.12 -10.16
CA THR A 45 5.88 -0.64 -9.30
C THR A 45 6.37 -2.00 -9.80
N GLN A 46 5.46 -2.89 -10.20
CA GLN A 46 5.83 -4.21 -10.74
C GLN A 46 6.49 -4.11 -12.12
N ILE A 47 5.86 -3.37 -13.05
CA ILE A 47 6.35 -3.26 -14.43
C ILE A 47 7.70 -2.54 -14.49
N SER A 48 7.96 -1.59 -13.58
CA SER A 48 9.26 -0.92 -13.49
C SER A 48 10.38 -1.80 -12.93
N GLY A 49 10.06 -2.94 -12.30
CA GLY A 49 11.05 -3.77 -11.60
C GLY A 49 11.73 -3.04 -10.44
N ALA A 50 11.04 -2.07 -9.84
CA ALA A 50 11.60 -1.22 -8.79
C ALA A 50 12.06 -2.06 -7.59
N LYS A 51 13.22 -1.69 -7.02
CA LYS A 51 13.73 -2.26 -5.76
C LYS A 51 13.72 -1.25 -4.61
N ASN A 52 13.65 0.03 -4.93
CA ASN A 52 13.59 1.12 -3.96
C ASN A 52 12.56 2.13 -4.49
N VAL A 53 11.57 2.46 -3.66
CA VAL A 53 10.56 3.48 -3.94
C VAL A 53 10.60 4.50 -2.82
N LEU A 54 10.53 5.78 -3.17
CA LEU A 54 10.37 6.88 -2.22
C LEU A 54 8.96 7.44 -2.36
N GLU A 55 8.19 7.44 -1.28
CA GLU A 55 6.93 8.14 -1.15
C GLU A 55 7.12 9.43 -0.35
N VAL A 56 6.60 10.54 -0.87
CA VAL A 56 6.59 11.84 -0.19
C VAL A 56 5.13 12.24 0.04
N GLY A 57 4.72 12.31 1.31
CA GLY A 57 3.34 12.51 1.74
C GLY A 57 2.57 11.18 1.85
N THR A 58 2.70 10.51 2.99
CA THR A 58 2.13 9.18 3.23
C THR A 58 0.70 9.25 3.77
N SER A 59 0.33 10.34 4.45
CA SER A 59 -0.99 10.48 5.07
C SER A 59 -1.34 9.24 5.91
N ILE A 60 -2.47 8.58 5.65
CA ILE A 60 -2.88 7.34 6.34
C ILE A 60 -2.22 6.05 5.77
N GLY A 61 -1.31 6.16 4.81
CA GLY A 61 -0.55 5.02 4.27
C GLY A 61 -1.24 4.22 3.17
N TYR A 62 -2.39 4.67 2.65
CA TYR A 62 -3.14 3.95 1.61
C TYR A 62 -2.32 3.78 0.32
N SER A 63 -1.69 4.85 -0.19
CA SER A 63 -0.79 4.77 -1.36
C SER A 63 0.44 3.91 -1.08
N GLY A 64 1.00 4.01 0.12
CA GLY A 64 2.17 3.24 0.55
C GLY A 64 1.92 1.72 0.51
N LEU A 65 0.72 1.27 0.89
CA LEU A 65 0.35 -0.15 0.81
C LEU A 65 0.32 -0.68 -0.63
N TRP A 66 -0.20 0.11 -1.58
CA TRP A 66 -0.18 -0.26 -3.00
C TRP A 66 1.25 -0.36 -3.56
N LEU A 67 2.13 0.58 -3.18
CA LEU A 67 3.55 0.54 -3.56
C LEU A 67 4.26 -0.67 -2.92
N ALA A 68 4.03 -0.92 -1.64
CA ALA A 68 4.60 -2.06 -0.92
C ALA A 68 4.15 -3.40 -1.50
N ALA A 69 2.88 -3.53 -1.88
CA ALA A 69 2.37 -4.72 -2.58
C ALA A 69 3.12 -4.99 -3.88
N GLY A 70 3.43 -3.94 -4.65
CA GLY A 70 4.17 -4.06 -5.91
C GLY A 70 5.62 -4.53 -5.67
N LEU A 71 6.25 -4.05 -4.60
CA LEU A 71 7.64 -4.38 -4.23
C LEU A 71 7.83 -5.82 -3.72
N LEU A 72 6.76 -6.54 -3.38
CA LEU A 72 6.86 -7.94 -2.94
C LEU A 72 7.55 -8.83 -3.97
N GLN A 73 7.34 -8.58 -5.27
CA GLN A 73 7.97 -9.36 -6.35
C GLN A 73 9.49 -9.22 -6.39
N THR A 74 10.01 -8.05 -6.04
CA THR A 74 11.44 -7.73 -6.11
C THR A 74 12.14 -7.83 -4.75
N ASN A 75 11.38 -8.15 -3.70
CA ASN A 75 11.82 -8.00 -2.31
C ASN A 75 12.40 -6.60 -2.04
N GLY A 76 11.75 -5.59 -2.62
CA GLY A 76 12.18 -4.20 -2.58
C GLY A 76 11.80 -3.47 -1.30
N ARG A 77 12.22 -2.21 -1.18
CA ARG A 77 11.99 -1.35 -0.01
C ARG A 77 11.21 -0.10 -0.39
N LEU A 78 10.22 0.22 0.42
CA LEU A 78 9.51 1.49 0.39
C LEU A 78 10.09 2.40 1.48
N HIS A 79 10.51 3.58 1.08
CA HIS A 79 10.91 4.66 1.95
C HIS A 79 9.81 5.71 1.95
N THR A 80 9.37 6.15 3.12
CA THR A 80 8.31 7.14 3.27
C THR A 80 8.84 8.38 3.95
N LEU A 81 8.41 9.55 3.48
CA LEU A 81 8.69 10.85 4.07
C LEU A 81 7.36 11.57 4.27
N ASP A 82 7.02 11.86 5.52
CA ASP A 82 5.87 12.69 5.87
C ASP A 82 6.32 13.89 6.69
N ALA A 83 5.73 15.05 6.43
CA ALA A 83 6.08 16.30 7.12
C ALA A 83 5.58 16.31 8.58
N SER A 84 4.62 15.43 8.91
CA SER A 84 4.08 15.32 10.27
C SER A 84 4.41 13.96 10.89
N ALA A 85 5.27 13.95 11.93
CA ALA A 85 5.62 12.73 12.67
C ALA A 85 4.43 12.10 13.43
N GLN A 86 3.28 12.78 13.49
CA GLN A 86 2.15 12.46 14.36
C GLN A 86 1.07 11.58 13.70
N ARG A 87 1.27 11.16 12.44
CA ARG A 87 0.33 10.33 11.67
C ARG A 87 0.99 9.07 11.08
N GLN A 88 1.94 8.48 11.81
CA GLN A 88 2.58 7.21 11.43
C GLN A 88 2.21 6.12 12.43
#